data_AF-A0A4Z2IC95-F1
#
_entry.id   AF-A0A4Z2IC95-F1
#
_cell.length_a   1.000
_cell.length_b   1.000
_cell.length_c   1.000
_cell.angle_alpha   90.00
_cell.angle_beta   90.00
_cell.angle_gamma   90.00
#
_symmetry.space_group_name_H-M   'P 1'
#
loop_
_entity.id
_entity.type
_entity.pdbx_description
1 polymer ?
#
loop_
_entity_poly.entity_id
_entity_poly.type
_entity_poly.pdbx_seq_one_letter_code
_entity_poly.pdbx_strand_id
1 'polypeptide(L)'
;MAVNLILQDINDNLPRFQLQNYVAYIREAQGYDFPIIQVAADDLDQGQNGQVTYSIRSSSMSGLFKIDPVTGSITTAAIMDREIWTQTKLVVTATDRGTPRLAGSATLTVIIIDLNDNSPMIPLHREIRVPEGK
;
A
#
# COMPACT_ATOMS: atom_id res chain seq x y z
N MET A 1 -54.57 -13.23 -11.22
CA MET A 1 -53.26 -13.66 -11.74
C MET A 1 -52.22 -12.67 -11.24
N ALA A 2 -51.18 -13.15 -10.58
CA ALA A 2 -50.04 -12.34 -10.19
C ALA A 2 -48.87 -12.68 -11.11
N VAL A 3 -48.24 -11.66 -11.69
CA VAL A 3 -47.00 -11.81 -12.47
C VAL A 3 -45.87 -11.37 -11.57
N ASN A 4 -44.88 -12.24 -11.36
CA ASN A 4 -43.66 -11.89 -10.65
C ASN A 4 -42.62 -11.46 -11.68
N LEU A 5 -42.09 -10.24 -11.55
CA LEU A 5 -41.06 -9.70 -12.43
C LEU A 5 -39.76 -9.61 -11.63
N ILE A 6 -38.73 -10.35 -12.06
CA ILE A 6 -37.40 -10.34 -11.45
C ILE A 6 -36.45 -9.69 -12.46
N LEU A 7 -35.90 -8.52 -12.12
CA LEU A 7 -34.85 -7.89 -12.89
C LEU A 7 -33.52 -8.57 -12.56
N GLN A 8 -32.82 -9.06 -13.59
CA GLN A 8 -31.47 -9.61 -13.45
C GLN A 8 -30.44 -8.51 -13.68
N ASP A 9 -29.41 -8.53 -12.84
CA ASP A 9 -28.27 -7.63 -12.91
C ASP A 9 -27.32 -7.99 -14.06
N ILE A 10 -26.66 -6.98 -14.65
CA ILE A 10 -25.66 -7.13 -15.71
C ILE A 10 -24.37 -6.47 -15.20
N ASN A 11 -23.21 -7.09 -15.44
CA ASN A 11 -21.92 -6.53 -15.03
C ASN A 11 -21.52 -5.34 -15.92
N ASP A 12 -22.02 -4.15 -15.62
CA ASP A 12 -21.80 -2.92 -16.38
C ASP A 12 -21.10 -1.81 -15.58
N ASN A 13 -20.87 -2.04 -14.28
CA ASN A 13 -20.07 -1.18 -13.43
C ASN A 13 -18.68 -1.82 -13.22
N LEU A 14 -17.65 -0.97 -13.21
CA LEU A 14 -16.30 -1.40 -12.89
C LEU A 14 -15.98 -1.05 -11.44
N PRO A 15 -15.10 -1.81 -10.76
CA PRO A 15 -14.69 -1.50 -9.40
C PRO A 15 -13.96 -0.14 -9.35
N ARG A 16 -14.41 0.77 -8.47
CA ARG A 16 -13.82 2.11 -8.30
C ARG A 16 -13.19 2.26 -6.93
N PHE A 17 -11.89 2.56 -6.92
CA PHE A 17 -11.21 2.92 -5.68
C PHE A 17 -11.75 4.23 -5.10
N GLN A 18 -11.83 4.32 -3.78
CA GLN A 18 -12.23 5.53 -3.06
C GLN A 18 -11.28 6.71 -3.33
N LEU A 19 -9.99 6.41 -3.51
CA LEU A 19 -8.96 7.36 -3.93
C LEU A 19 -8.21 6.81 -5.16
N GLN A 20 -7.84 7.70 -6.08
CA GLN A 20 -6.97 7.34 -7.21
C GLN A 20 -5.48 7.31 -6.85
N ASN A 21 -5.11 8.07 -5.81
CA ASN A 21 -3.74 8.18 -5.32
C ASN A 21 -3.72 8.04 -3.80
N TYR A 22 -3.06 7.00 -3.30
CA TYR A 22 -2.80 6.76 -1.89
C TYR A 22 -1.35 7.12 -1.58
N VAL A 23 -1.11 7.61 -0.36
CA VAL A 23 0.23 7.83 0.18
C VAL A 23 0.29 7.16 1.55
N ALA A 24 1.30 6.33 1.75
CA ALA A 24 1.55 5.68 3.03
C ALA A 24 3.00 5.91 3.46
N TYR A 25 3.21 6.00 4.76
CA TYR A 25 4.52 6.13 5.38
C TYR A 25 4.80 4.88 6.21
N ILE A 26 5.94 4.25 5.97
CA ILE A 26 6.38 3.10 6.75
C ILE A 26 7.80 3.34 7.24
N ARG A 27 8.09 2.97 8.48
CA ARG A 27 9.47 2.93 8.96
C ARG A 27 10.22 1.81 8.26
N GLU A 28 11.52 1.93 8.16
CA GLU A 28 12.35 0.79 7.81
C GLU A 28 12.31 -0.30 8.91
N ALA A 29 12.87 -1.47 8.58
CA ALA A 29 13.06 -2.59 9.50
C ALA A 29 11.80 -3.13 10.23
N GLN A 30 10.58 -2.83 9.76
CA GLN A 30 9.33 -3.24 10.43
C GLN A 30 9.05 -4.77 10.41
N GLY A 31 9.89 -5.57 9.76
CA GLY A 31 9.67 -7.01 9.65
C GLY A 31 8.67 -7.39 8.58
N TYR A 32 8.24 -8.65 8.61
CA TYR A 32 7.22 -9.20 7.71
C TYR A 32 5.82 -8.94 8.27
N ASP A 33 4.83 -8.87 7.38
CA ASP A 33 3.40 -8.81 7.70
C ASP A 33 2.99 -7.56 8.47
N PHE A 34 3.82 -6.51 8.43
CA PHE A 34 3.53 -5.24 9.05
C PHE A 34 2.47 -4.48 8.25
N PRO A 35 1.37 -4.01 8.87
CA PRO A 35 0.30 -3.31 8.17
C PRO A 35 0.75 -1.91 7.72
N ILE A 36 0.54 -1.60 6.44
CA ILE A 36 0.91 -0.31 5.84
C ILE A 36 -0.33 0.56 5.67
N ILE A 37 -1.30 0.07 4.90
CA ILE A 37 -2.54 0.77 4.58
C ILE A 37 -3.56 -0.25 4.08
N GLN A 38 -4.85 0.09 4.20
CA GLN A 38 -5.92 -0.65 3.56
C GLN A 38 -6.52 0.22 2.44
N VAL A 39 -6.61 -0.35 1.23
CA VAL A 39 -7.31 0.30 0.12
C VAL A 39 -8.71 -0.27 0.00
N ALA A 40 -9.64 0.54 -0.49
CA ALA A 40 -11.02 0.13 -0.73
C ALA A 40 -11.45 0.53 -2.14
N ALA A 41 -12.12 -0.41 -2.80
CA ALA A 41 -12.80 -0.21 -4.06
C ALA A 41 -14.23 -0.75 -3.97
N ASP A 42 -15.16 0.00 -4.54
CA ASP A 42 -16.59 -0.28 -4.53
C ASP A 42 -17.05 -0.54 -5.96
N ASP A 43 -17.87 -1.58 -6.14
CA ASP A 43 -18.56 -1.89 -7.39
C ASP A 43 -20.08 -1.85 -7.12
N LEU A 44 -20.82 -1.23 -8.04
CA LEU A 44 -22.24 -0.95 -7.85
C LEU A 44 -23.15 -2.09 -8.33
N ASP A 45 -22.58 -3.13 -8.96
CA ASP A 45 -23.33 -4.30 -9.43
C ASP A 45 -23.70 -5.26 -8.29
N GLN A 46 -24.64 -6.19 -8.56
CA GLN A 46 -25.18 -7.09 -7.53
C GLN A 46 -24.46 -8.44 -7.48
N GLY A 47 -24.35 -9.00 -6.28
CA GLY A 47 -23.84 -10.36 -6.08
C GLY A 47 -22.38 -10.52 -6.51
N GLN A 48 -22.11 -11.44 -7.45
CA GLN A 48 -20.75 -11.69 -7.95
C GLN A 48 -20.23 -10.54 -8.81
N ASN A 49 -21.12 -9.82 -9.51
CA ASN A 49 -20.75 -8.67 -10.33
C ASN A 49 -20.19 -7.54 -9.46
N GLY A 50 -20.76 -7.32 -8.26
CA GLY A 50 -20.22 -6.37 -7.28
C GLY A 50 -19.06 -6.90 -6.42
N GLN A 51 -18.67 -8.17 -6.54
CA GLN A 51 -17.67 -8.77 -5.64
C GLN A 51 -16.24 -8.49 -6.11
N VAL A 52 -15.57 -7.57 -5.42
CA VAL A 52 -14.22 -7.13 -5.75
C VAL A 52 -13.14 -8.04 -5.15
N THR A 53 -12.07 -8.27 -5.92
CA THR A 53 -10.83 -8.91 -5.48
C THR A 53 -9.64 -8.00 -5.76
N TYR A 54 -8.72 -7.87 -4.80
CA TYR A 54 -7.57 -6.96 -4.89
C TYR A 54 -6.27 -7.67 -5.30
N SER A 55 -5.42 -6.97 -6.03
CA SER A 55 -4.08 -7.44 -6.41
C SER A 55 -3.10 -6.28 -6.59
N ILE A 56 -1.80 -6.54 -6.42
CA ILE A 56 -0.73 -5.60 -6.79
C ILE A 56 -0.24 -6.00 -8.17
N ARG A 57 -0.27 -5.07 -9.13
CA ARG A 57 0.27 -5.31 -10.46
C ARG A 57 1.78 -5.49 -10.36
N SER A 58 2.29 -6.57 -10.93
CA SER A 58 3.72 -6.90 -10.89
C SER A 58 4.58 -5.72 -11.35
N SER A 59 5.50 -5.33 -10.49
CA SER A 59 6.57 -4.38 -10.73
C SER A 59 7.87 -5.00 -10.21
N SER A 60 9.02 -4.40 -10.54
CA SER A 60 10.33 -4.82 -10.02
C SER A 60 10.40 -4.87 -8.49
N MET A 61 9.47 -4.22 -7.79
CA MET A 61 9.40 -4.14 -6.33
C MET A 61 8.20 -4.88 -5.73
N SER A 62 7.44 -5.61 -6.54
CA SER A 62 6.23 -6.34 -6.09
C SER A 62 6.51 -7.37 -5.00
N GLY A 63 7.75 -7.88 -4.89
CA GLY A 63 8.15 -8.81 -3.83
C GLY A 63 8.28 -8.17 -2.44
N LEU A 64 8.25 -6.84 -2.33
CA LEU A 64 8.39 -6.14 -1.04
C LEU A 64 7.06 -5.97 -0.30
N PHE A 65 5.94 -6.14 -1.01
CA PHE A 65 4.60 -5.86 -0.50
C PHE A 65 3.65 -7.00 -0.86
N LYS A 66 2.71 -7.29 0.02
CA LYS A 66 1.60 -8.19 -0.28
C LYS A 66 0.27 -7.50 0.00
N ILE A 67 -0.75 -7.84 -0.76
CA ILE A 67 -2.11 -7.37 -0.55
C ILE A 67 -3.01 -8.55 -0.24
N ASP A 68 -3.87 -8.38 0.75
CA ASP A 68 -4.94 -9.32 1.02
C ASP A 68 -6.04 -9.15 -0.05
N PRO A 69 -6.38 -10.20 -0.80
CA PRO A 69 -7.27 -10.11 -1.94
C PRO A 69 -8.74 -9.83 -1.57
N VAL A 70 -9.11 -9.96 -0.30
CA VAL A 70 -10.49 -9.79 0.19
C VAL A 70 -10.66 -8.43 0.86
N THR A 71 -9.71 -8.05 1.71
CA THR A 71 -9.79 -6.84 2.54
C THR A 71 -9.13 -5.64 1.91
N GLY A 72 -8.23 -5.83 0.93
CA GLY A 72 -7.41 -4.76 0.37
C GLY A 72 -6.32 -4.27 1.33
N SER A 73 -6.02 -5.02 2.40
CA SER A 73 -4.95 -4.69 3.35
C SER A 73 -3.59 -4.96 2.73
N ILE A 74 -2.73 -3.94 2.71
CA ILE A 74 -1.37 -4.01 2.18
C ILE A 74 -0.40 -4.09 3.35
N THR A 75 0.47 -5.11 3.30
CA THR A 75 1.46 -5.42 4.33
C THR A 75 2.84 -5.62 3.74
N THR A 76 3.88 -5.54 4.57
CA THR A 76 5.24 -5.86 4.17
C THR A 76 5.41 -7.35 3.85
N ALA A 77 6.12 -7.66 2.77
CA ALA A 77 6.53 -9.01 2.41
C ALA A 77 8.05 -9.22 2.54
N ALA A 78 8.79 -8.17 2.84
CA ALA A 78 10.22 -8.18 3.10
C ALA A 78 10.59 -7.08 4.10
N ILE A 79 11.76 -7.23 4.73
CA ILE A 79 12.37 -6.19 5.55
C ILE A 79 12.92 -5.11 4.61
N MET A 80 12.44 -3.87 4.78
CA MET A 80 12.86 -2.74 3.98
C MET A 80 14.02 -2.02 4.66
N ASP A 81 14.98 -1.64 3.85
CA ASP A 81 16.16 -0.86 4.20
C ASP A 81 16.06 0.46 3.43
N ARG A 82 16.09 1.58 4.17
CA ARG A 82 15.92 2.91 3.58
C ARG A 82 17.08 3.31 2.69
N GLU A 83 18.30 2.87 2.99
CA GLU A 83 19.49 3.15 2.18
C GLU A 83 19.36 2.57 0.76
N ILE A 84 18.54 1.53 0.59
CA ILE A 84 18.25 0.90 -0.69
C ILE A 84 16.98 1.49 -1.32
N TRP A 85 15.92 1.68 -0.53
CA TRP A 85 14.61 2.09 -1.00
C TRP A 85 14.07 3.27 -0.20
N THR A 86 14.03 4.45 -0.81
CA THR A 86 13.48 5.66 -0.16
C THR A 86 11.98 5.84 -0.41
N GLN A 87 11.52 5.46 -1.59
CA GLN A 87 10.10 5.48 -1.97
C GLN A 87 9.82 4.42 -3.04
N THR A 88 8.57 3.95 -3.08
CA THR A 88 8.09 3.11 -4.18
C THR A 88 6.69 3.51 -4.60
N LYS A 89 6.34 3.16 -5.85
CA LYS A 89 4.99 3.32 -6.39
C LYS A 89 4.46 1.95 -6.80
N LEU A 90 3.32 1.60 -6.24
CA LEU A 90 2.59 0.37 -6.51
C LEU A 90 1.32 0.71 -7.28
N VAL A 91 1.00 -0.09 -8.29
CA VAL A 91 -0.30 -0.05 -8.95
C VAL A 91 -1.15 -1.16 -8.34
N VAL A 92 -2.22 -0.77 -7.66
CA VAL A 92 -3.17 -1.69 -7.07
C VAL A 92 -4.36 -1.82 -8.00
N THR A 93 -4.81 -3.05 -8.24
CA THR A 93 -5.91 -3.37 -9.14
C THR A 93 -7.03 -4.04 -8.35
N ALA A 94 -8.25 -3.58 -8.58
CA ALA A 94 -9.49 -4.15 -8.07
C ALA A 94 -10.24 -4.74 -9.26
N THR A 95 -10.59 -6.02 -9.18
CA THR A 95 -11.28 -6.75 -10.27
C THR A 95 -12.56 -7.36 -9.73
N ASP A 96 -13.66 -7.20 -10.45
CA ASP A 96 -14.92 -7.86 -10.12
C ASP A 96 -14.88 -9.37 -10.42
N ARG A 97 -15.99 -10.06 -10.14
CA ARG A 97 -16.20 -11.47 -10.51
C ARG A 97 -17.29 -11.65 -11.56
N GLY A 98 -17.65 -10.59 -12.26
CA GLY A 98 -18.64 -10.60 -13.32
C GLY A 98 -18.13 -11.23 -14.62
N THR A 99 -18.98 -11.25 -15.64
CA THR A 99 -18.65 -11.71 -17.00
C THR A 99 -19.23 -10.74 -18.03
N PRO A 100 -18.43 -10.00 -18.79
CA PRO A 100 -16.95 -9.95 -18.73
C PRO A 100 -16.47 -9.35 -17.41
N ARG A 101 -15.25 -9.70 -16.99
CA ARG A 101 -14.64 -9.11 -15.80
C ARG A 101 -14.18 -7.68 -16.08
N LEU A 102 -14.51 -6.75 -15.21
CA LEU A 102 -14.04 -5.38 -15.25
C LEU A 102 -13.05 -5.13 -14.10
N ALA A 103 -12.16 -4.16 -14.32
CA ALA A 103 -11.11 -3.83 -13.36
C ALA A 103 -10.85 -2.34 -13.27
N GLY A 104 -10.72 -1.84 -12.04
CA GLY A 104 -10.20 -0.52 -11.71
C GLY A 104 -8.77 -0.60 -11.23
N SER A 105 -8.03 0.51 -11.30
CA SER A 105 -6.67 0.59 -10.74
C SER A 105 -6.44 1.93 -10.04
N ALA A 106 -5.64 1.91 -8.99
CA ALA A 106 -5.19 3.09 -8.24
C ALA A 106 -3.68 3.02 -7.99
N THR A 107 -3.07 4.18 -7.71
CA THR A 107 -1.64 4.26 -7.40
C THR A 107 -1.44 4.42 -5.91
N LEU A 108 -0.57 3.62 -5.31
CA LEU A 108 -0.10 3.77 -3.93
C LEU A 108 1.38 4.19 -3.95
N THR A 109 1.70 5.33 -3.34
CA THR A 109 3.07 5.74 -3.07
C THR A 109 3.43 5.37 -1.64
N VAL A 110 4.43 4.52 -1.44
CA VAL A 110 4.94 4.17 -0.11
C VAL A 110 6.25 4.92 0.09
N ILE A 111 6.32 5.71 1.16
CA ILE A 111 7.51 6.48 1.55
C ILE A 111 8.12 5.78 2.75
N ILE A 112 9.39 5.39 2.63
CA ILE A 112 10.13 4.74 3.70
C ILE A 112 10.82 5.83 4.52
N ILE A 113 10.39 5.98 5.76
CA ILE A 113 10.93 6.96 6.69
C ILE A 113 12.08 6.35 7.49
N ASP A 114 13.11 7.16 7.67
CA ASP A 114 14.27 6.88 8.52
C ASP A 114 13.79 6.66 9.96
N LEU A 115 14.29 5.61 10.61
CA LEU A 115 14.30 5.62 12.06
C LEU A 115 15.37 6.61 12.50
N ASN A 116 14.97 7.76 13.05
CA ASN A 116 15.93 8.65 13.71
C ASN A 116 16.44 8.03 15.04
N ASP A 117 17.20 6.94 14.92
CA ASP A 117 17.88 6.17 15.96
C ASP A 117 19.34 6.65 16.16
N ASN A 118 19.72 7.75 15.50
CA ASN A 118 20.92 8.47 15.85
C ASN A 118 20.69 9.27 17.14
N SER A 119 20.89 8.60 18.29
CA SER A 119 21.25 9.32 19.51
C SER A 119 22.50 10.16 19.20
N PRO A 120 22.50 11.48 19.43
CA PRO A 120 23.68 12.30 19.16
C PRO A 120 24.84 11.79 20.02
N MET A 121 25.86 11.18 19.38
CA MET A 121 27.12 10.92 20.06
C MET A 121 27.81 12.26 20.26
N ILE A 122 27.82 12.78 21.48
CA ILE A 122 28.72 13.89 21.85
C ILE A 122 30.14 13.31 21.81
N PRO A 123 31.04 13.72 20.89
CA PRO A 123 32.43 13.33 20.98
C PRO A 123 33.00 13.82 22.32
N LEU A 124 33.75 12.97 23.02
CA LEU A 124 34.38 13.35 24.29
C LEU A 124 35.12 14.69 24.09
N HIS A 125 34.82 15.67 24.95
CA HIS A 125 35.56 16.92 24.94
C HIS A 125 37.04 16.61 25.14
N ARG A 126 37.88 17.14 24.25
CA ARG A 126 39.32 17.11 24.45
C ARG A 126 39.68 18.37 25.24
N GLU A 127 40.17 18.22 26.46
CA GLU A 127 40.82 19.34 27.15
C GLU A 127 42.03 19.79 26.31
N ILE A 128 41.95 20.98 25.71
CA ILE A 128 43.11 21.63 25.11
C ILE A 128 43.68 22.57 26.17
N ARG A 129 44.82 22.18 26.77
CA ARG A 129 45.58 23.09 27.64
C ARG A 129 46.42 24.01 26.76
N VAL A 130 46.06 25.28 26.71
CA VAL A 130 46.84 26.32 26.04
C VAL A 130 47.80 26.93 27.07
N PRO A 131 49.13 26.83 26.90
CA PRO A 131 50.07 27.58 27.71
C PRO A 131 49.97 29.07 27.35
N GLU A 132 49.83 29.94 28.35
CA GLU A 132 50.02 31.37 28.17
C GLU A 132 51.51 31.65 28.01
N GLY A 133 51.93 32.08 26.82
CA GLY A 133 53.31 32.45 26.52
C GLY A 133 53.52 33.95 26.74
N LYS A 134 54.55 34.28 27.53
CA LYS A 134 55.14 35.63 27.67
C LYS A 134 55.82 36.10 26.39
#